data_AF-A0A7C5N643-F1
#
_entry.id   AF-A0A7C5N643-F1
#
_cell.length_a   1.000
_cell.length_b   1.000
_cell.length_c   1.000
_cell.angle_alpha   90.00
_cell.angle_beta   90.00
_cell.angle_gamma   90.00
#
_symmetry.space_group_name_H-M   'P 1'
#
loop_
_entity.id
_entity.type
_entity.pdbx_description
1 polymer ?
#
loop_
_entity_poly.entity_id
_entity_poly.type
_entity_poly.pdbx_seq_one_letter_code
_entity_poly.pdbx_strand_id
1 'polypeptide(L)' 'MDKTIKRAIYPGTFDPITNGHLDIIRRACKMFDEIIVAVAQSETKKPMFDH' A
#
# COMPACT_ATOMS: atom_id res chain seq x y z
N MET A 1 -2.50 27.80 -12.17
CA MET A 1 -3.41 26.79 -11.59
C MET A 1 -2.59 25.85 -10.74
N ASP A 2 -2.79 25.86 -9.43
CA ASP A 2 -2.27 24.81 -8.55
C ASP A 2 -2.90 23.46 -8.94
N LYS A 3 -2.07 22.50 -9.33
CA LYS A 3 -2.53 21.15 -9.65
C LYS A 3 -2.88 20.45 -8.34
N THR A 4 -4.14 20.11 -8.13
CA THR A 4 -4.53 19.25 -7.01
C THR A 4 -3.93 17.86 -7.19
N ILE A 5 -2.98 17.50 -6.32
CA ILE A 5 -2.36 16.17 -6.29
C ILE A 5 -3.38 15.16 -5.74
N LYS A 6 -3.69 14.13 -6.52
CA LYS A 6 -4.55 13.03 -6.07
C LYS A 6 -3.69 11.97 -5.41
N ARG A 7 -3.71 11.92 -4.07
CA ARG A 7 -3.06 10.88 -3.28
C ARG A 7 -4.05 9.79 -2.88
N ALA A 8 -3.60 8.55 -2.87
CA ALA A 8 -4.33 7.43 -2.27
C ALA A 8 -3.47 6.71 -1.23
N ILE A 9 -4.14 6.05 -0.29
CA ILE A 9 -3.50 5.22 0.74
C ILE A 9 -3.99 3.78 0.55
N TYR A 10 -3.07 2.83 0.53
CA TYR A 10 -3.34 1.39 0.49
C TYR A 10 -2.79 0.73 1.75
N PRO A 11 -3.59 0.61 2.82
CA PRO A 11 -3.14 0.05 4.09
C PRO A 11 -3.26 -1.49 4.11
N GLY A 12 -2.39 -2.15 4.87
CA GLY A 12 -2.43 -3.59 5.09
C GLY A 12 -1.23 -4.10 5.88
N THR A 13 -1.30 -5.33 6.41
CA THR A 13 -0.14 -5.96 7.08
C THR A 13 0.96 -6.34 6.08
N PHE A 14 0.58 -6.70 4.85
CA PHE A 14 1.51 -7.08 3.76
C PHE A 14 2.59 -8.11 4.16
N ASP A 15 2.21 -9.12 4.95
CA ASP A 15 3.09 -10.19 5.45
C ASP A 15 2.77 -11.56 4.78
N PRO A 16 3.45 -11.93 3.66
CA PRO A 16 4.27 -11.09 2.81
C PRO A 16 3.41 -10.36 1.75
N ILE A 17 4.04 -9.40 1.05
CA ILE A 17 3.43 -8.84 -0.15
C ILE A 17 3.24 -9.92 -1.22
N THR A 18 2.12 -9.90 -1.94
CA THR A 18 1.78 -10.90 -2.96
C THR A 18 1.69 -10.24 -4.34
N ASN A 19 1.69 -11.06 -5.40
CA ASN A 19 1.44 -10.59 -6.77
C ASN A 19 0.07 -9.91 -6.92
N GLY A 20 -0.92 -10.26 -6.09
CA GLY A 20 -2.21 -9.57 -6.04
C GLY A 20 -2.08 -8.14 -5.51
N HIS A 21 -1.30 -7.92 -4.45
CA HIS A 21 -1.00 -6.57 -3.95
C HIS A 21 -0.28 -5.73 -5.01
N LEU A 22 0.69 -6.31 -5.70
CA LEU A 22 1.42 -5.64 -6.78
C LEU A 22 0.51 -5.26 -7.96
N ASP A 23 -0.44 -6.10 -8.33
CA ASP A 23 -1.42 -5.78 -9.37
C ASP A 23 -2.32 -4.60 -8.97
N ILE A 24 -2.78 -4.56 -7.71
CA ILE A 24 -3.55 -3.42 -7.18
C ILE A 24 -2.71 -2.13 -7.22
N ILE A 25 -1.47 -2.17 -6.73
CA ILE A 25 -0.56 -1.01 -6.74
C ILE A 25 -0.35 -0.52 -8.18
N ARG A 26 -0.08 -1.42 -9.13
CA ARG A 26 0.11 -1.07 -10.56
C ARG A 26 -1.11 -0.41 -11.18
N ARG A 27 -2.33 -0.85 -10.82
CA ARG A 27 -3.57 -0.22 -11.28
C ARG A 27 -3.75 1.16 -10.64
N ALA A 28 -3.46 1.28 -9.35
CA ALA A 28 -3.60 2.52 -8.61
C ALA A 28 -2.64 3.61 -9.12
N CYS A 29 -1.38 3.27 -9.47
CA CYS A 29 -0.43 4.20 -10.09
C CYS A 29 -0.88 4.78 -11.44
N LYS A 30 -1.89 4.19 -12.10
CA LYS A 30 -2.48 4.75 -13.34
C LYS A 30 -3.62 5.74 -13.06
N MET A 31 -4.11 5.80 -11.83
CA MET A 31 -5.30 6.59 -11.44
C MET A 31 -4.97 7.76 -10.51
N PHE A 32 -3.89 7.65 -9.73
CA PHE A 32 -3.46 8.63 -8.73
C PHE A 32 -2.06 9.13 -9.03
N ASP A 33 -1.78 10.37 -8.62
CA ASP A 33 -0.44 10.95 -8.73
C ASP A 33 0.52 10.33 -7.70
N GLU A 34 0.00 9.87 -6.56
CA GLU A 34 0.78 9.28 -5.47
C GLU A 34 0.00 8.17 -4.77
N ILE A 35 0.68 7.05 -4.45
CA ILE A 35 0.14 5.94 -3.66
C ILE A 35 1.03 5.73 -2.45
N ILE A 36 0.45 5.76 -1.25
CA ILE A 36 1.13 5.44 0.02
C ILE A 36 0.71 4.04 0.44
N VAL A 37 1.66 3.09 0.44
CA VAL A 37 1.42 1.73 0.96
C VAL A 37 1.72 1.74 2.46
N ALA A 38 0.67 1.75 3.29
CA ALA A 38 0.81 1.85 4.74
C ALA A 38 0.86 0.45 5.37
N VAL A 39 2.08 0.00 5.69
CA VAL A 39 2.32 -1.32 6.29
C VAL A 39 2.00 -1.27 7.78
N ALA A 40 0.96 -1.99 8.19
CA ALA A 40 0.50 -2.02 9.58
C ALA A 40 1.28 -3.06 10.38
N GLN A 41 1.90 -2.63 11.49
CA GLN A 41 2.51 -3.51 12.47
C GLN A 41 1.41 -4.33 13.15
N SER A 42 1.48 -5.66 13.04
CA SER A 42 0.48 -6.57 13.62
C SER A 42 1.02 -7.23 14.87
N GLU A 43 0.94 -6.56 16.03
CA GLU A 43 1.45 -7.09 17.31
C GLU A 43 0.62 -8.29 17.86
N THR A 44 -0.66 -8.40 17.47
CA THR A 44 -1.59 -9.43 17.99
C THR A 44 -1.61 -10.74 17.18
N LYS A 45 -0.97 -10.77 16.02
CA LYS A 45 -0.81 -11.97 15.19
C LYS A 45 0.67 -12.13 14.95
N LYS A 46 1.33 -13.07 15.64
CA LYS A 46 2.75 -13.41 15.45
C LYS A 46 3.10 -13.37 13.95
N PRO A 47 3.68 -12.28 13.43
CA PRO A 47 3.92 -12.14 12.01
C PRO A 47 5.10 -13.03 11.61
N MET A 48 5.15 -13.43 10.35
CA MET A 48 6.22 -14.31 9.86
C MET A 48 7.56 -13.55 9.74
N PHE A 49 7.53 -12.22 9.63
CA PHE A 49 8.71 -11.36 9.55
C PHE A 49 8.59 -10.12 10.45
N ASP A 50 9.72 -9.73 11.07
CA ASP A 50 9.86 -8.46 11.79
C ASP A 50 10.27 -7.33 10.82
N HIS A 51 9.71 -6.15 11.02
CA HIS A 51 9.99 -4.92 10.27
C HIS A 51 10.85 -3.96 11.08
#